data_AF-A0A432MPP1-F1
#
_entry.id   AF-A0A432MPP1-F1
#
_cell.length_a   1.000
_cell.length_b   1.000
_cell.length_c   1.000
_cell.angle_alpha   90.00
_cell.angle_beta   90.00
_cell.angle_gamma   90.00
#
_symmetry.space_group_name_H-M   'P 1'
#
loop_
_entity.id
_entity.type
_entity.pdbx_description
1 polymer ?
#
loop_
_entity_poly.entity_id
_entity_poly.type
_entity_poly.pdbx_seq_one_letter_code
_entity_poly.pdbx_strand_id
1 'polypeptide(L)'
;MPDEAEYEFAATNGGTTAFPWGDSREELADGAWPFGPAGEPSFDRTATDPPVFGLYSNVAEWTGSRYLPYPGDPVFMPRENYIEPFVIRGAPGPVIDRKPPTPRVALQGPRYRAAARPEQTFPGLGFRCARSARPRFLDRLGRGTGPLPSRRLNRPPAEEAR
;
A
#
# COMPACT_ATOMS: atom_id res chain seq x y z
N MET A 1 0.71 -4.69 4.65
CA MET A 1 0.74 -3.53 3.74
C MET A 1 -0.59 -3.47 3.01
N PRO A 2 -1.03 -2.29 2.54
CA PRO A 2 -2.20 -2.19 1.66
C PRO A 2 -1.90 -2.82 0.29
N ASP A 3 -2.94 -3.29 -0.39
CA ASP A 3 -2.87 -3.55 -1.84
C ASP A 3 -2.82 -2.21 -2.60
N GLU A 4 -2.35 -2.20 -3.85
CA GLU A 4 -2.24 -0.94 -4.63
C GLU A 4 -3.59 -0.26 -4.82
N ALA A 5 -4.66 -1.04 -4.95
CA ALA A 5 -6.01 -0.53 -5.08
C ALA A 5 -6.53 0.09 -3.77
N GLU A 6 -6.18 -0.50 -2.61
CA GLU A 6 -6.50 0.07 -1.30
C GLU A 6 -5.75 1.41 -1.10
N TYR A 7 -4.49 1.48 -1.51
CA TYR A 7 -3.69 2.70 -1.46
C TYR A 7 -4.30 3.79 -2.35
N GLU A 8 -4.56 3.49 -3.62
CA GLU A 8 -5.15 4.46 -4.55
C GLU A 8 -6.52 4.94 -4.08
N PHE A 9 -7.36 4.02 -3.62
CA PHE A 9 -8.68 4.34 -3.09
C PHE A 9 -8.60 5.33 -1.93
N ALA A 10 -7.70 5.10 -0.97
CA ALA A 10 -7.49 6.04 0.13
C ALA A 10 -6.93 7.39 -0.35
N ALA A 11 -5.96 7.38 -1.26
CA ALA A 11 -5.28 8.57 -1.73
C ALA A 11 -6.10 9.45 -2.68
N THR A 12 -7.22 8.95 -3.20
CA THR A 12 -8.07 9.65 -4.18
C THR A 12 -9.52 9.79 -3.71
N ASN A 13 -9.79 9.56 -2.42
CA ASN A 13 -11.14 9.55 -1.85
C ASN A 13 -12.11 8.68 -2.68
N GLY A 14 -11.73 7.44 -2.93
CA GLY A 14 -12.49 6.51 -3.77
C GLY A 14 -12.52 6.89 -5.25
N GLY A 15 -11.51 7.62 -5.73
CA GLY A 15 -11.39 8.08 -7.11
C GLY A 15 -12.11 9.40 -7.40
N THR A 16 -12.67 10.07 -6.39
CA THR A 16 -13.40 11.34 -6.54
C THR A 16 -12.51 12.58 -6.52
N THR A 17 -11.27 12.46 -6.04
CA THR A 17 -10.29 13.55 -6.03
C THR A 17 -8.99 13.13 -6.72
N ALA A 18 -8.25 14.11 -7.24
CA ALA A 18 -6.95 13.89 -7.85
C ALA A 18 -5.86 13.57 -6.81
N PHE A 19 -5.94 14.17 -5.62
CA PHE A 19 -4.99 14.05 -4.52
C PHE A 19 -5.70 13.77 -3.18
N PRO A 20 -4.97 13.40 -2.12
CA PRO A 20 -5.54 13.17 -0.79
C PRO A 20 -6.30 14.38 -0.24
N TRP A 21 -5.87 15.59 -0.62
CA TRP A 21 -6.43 16.88 -0.17
C TRP A 21 -7.45 17.51 -1.12
N GLY A 22 -7.77 16.86 -2.25
CA GLY A 22 -8.70 17.39 -3.26
C GLY A 22 -8.08 17.47 -4.64
N ASP A 23 -8.55 18.44 -5.44
CA ASP A 23 -8.14 18.61 -6.84
C ASP A 23 -7.14 19.76 -7.05
N SER A 24 -6.80 20.47 -5.98
CA SER A 24 -5.79 21.53 -6.00
C SER A 24 -4.43 20.96 -6.41
N ARG A 25 -3.72 21.74 -7.22
CA ARG A 25 -2.36 21.45 -7.71
C ARG A 25 -1.33 22.42 -7.14
N GLU A 26 -1.79 23.41 -6.39
CA GLU A 26 -0.99 24.53 -5.92
C GLU A 26 0.10 24.06 -4.95
N GLU A 27 -0.22 23.02 -4.17
CA GLU A 27 0.67 22.40 -3.18
C GLU A 27 1.89 21.72 -3.82
N LEU A 28 1.87 21.50 -5.14
CA LEU A 28 2.94 20.85 -5.92
C LEU A 28 3.56 21.78 -6.97
N ALA A 29 3.13 23.04 -7.05
CA ALA A 29 3.43 23.94 -8.16
C ALA A 29 4.91 24.37 -8.23
N ASP A 30 5.60 24.42 -7.08
CA ASP A 30 7.02 24.77 -6.99
C ASP A 30 7.96 23.56 -7.20
N GLY A 31 7.41 22.35 -7.29
CA GLY A 31 8.19 21.11 -7.38
C GLY A 31 8.93 20.74 -6.10
N ALA A 32 8.66 21.43 -4.99
CA ALA A 32 9.19 21.06 -3.70
C ALA A 32 8.53 19.76 -3.22
N TRP A 33 9.35 18.86 -2.67
CA TRP A 33 8.88 17.61 -2.09
C TRP A 33 9.58 17.37 -0.75
N PRO A 34 9.04 17.93 0.35
CA PRO A 34 9.69 17.85 1.65
C PRO A 34 9.64 16.41 2.19
N PHE A 35 10.75 15.99 2.80
CA PHE A 35 10.83 14.78 3.61
C PHE A 35 10.78 15.17 5.08
N GLY A 36 9.87 14.57 5.84
CA GLY A 36 9.60 14.98 7.20
C GLY A 36 8.95 13.88 8.05
N PRO A 37 8.57 14.20 9.30
CA PRO A 37 7.75 13.30 10.11
C PRO A 37 6.38 13.10 9.48
N ALA A 38 5.69 12.02 9.85
CA ALA A 38 4.30 11.81 9.44
C ALA A 38 3.42 12.98 9.90
N GLY A 39 2.56 13.48 9.01
CA GLY A 39 1.76 14.69 9.23
C GLY A 39 2.37 15.95 8.62
N GLU A 40 3.61 15.89 8.14
CA GLU A 40 4.24 16.96 7.38
C GLU A 40 4.54 16.52 5.94
N PRO A 41 4.16 17.32 4.92
CA PRO A 41 3.47 18.60 5.02
C PRO A 41 1.99 18.44 5.42
N SER A 42 1.49 19.41 6.20
CA SER A 42 0.13 19.35 6.78
C SER A 42 -1.03 19.33 5.77
N PHE A 43 -0.79 19.74 4.51
CA PHE A 43 -1.79 19.68 3.46
C PHE A 43 -2.05 18.23 2.99
N ASP A 44 -1.08 17.32 3.07
CA ASP A 44 -1.24 15.95 2.60
C ASP A 44 -1.97 15.09 3.64
N ARG A 45 -3.29 15.26 3.65
CA ARG A 45 -4.23 14.56 4.53
C ARG A 45 -5.54 14.28 3.84
N THR A 46 -6.13 13.12 4.12
CA THR A 46 -7.50 12.81 3.72
C THR A 46 -8.54 13.60 4.54
N ALA A 47 -9.77 13.67 4.02
CA ALA A 47 -10.92 14.25 4.72
C ALA A 47 -11.57 13.30 5.76
N THR A 48 -10.97 12.14 6.03
CA THR A 48 -11.50 11.16 7.00
C THR A 48 -11.25 11.59 8.45
N ASP A 49 -11.96 10.97 9.39
CA ASP A 49 -11.73 11.12 10.83
C ASP A 49 -11.40 9.76 11.48
N PRO A 50 -10.16 9.52 11.94
CA PRO A 50 -8.99 10.41 11.82
C PRO A 50 -8.47 10.53 10.37
N PRO A 51 -7.74 11.61 10.03
CA PRO A 51 -7.12 11.76 8.72
C PRO A 51 -5.96 10.79 8.53
N VAL A 52 -5.77 10.38 7.28
CA VAL A 52 -4.59 9.63 6.84
C VAL A 52 -3.64 10.61 6.16
N PHE A 53 -2.40 10.66 6.63
CA PHE A 53 -1.37 11.55 6.13
C PHE A 53 -0.41 10.86 5.16
N GLY A 54 0.31 11.66 4.37
CA GLY A 54 1.47 11.19 3.61
C GLY A 54 1.11 10.24 2.47
N LEU A 55 -0.08 10.36 1.88
CA LEU A 55 -0.50 9.49 0.77
C LEU A 55 -0.01 10.00 -0.59
N TYR A 56 0.44 11.26 -0.65
CA TYR A 56 1.13 11.80 -1.81
C TYR A 56 2.11 12.94 -1.42
N SER A 57 3.05 12.62 -0.53
CA SER A 57 4.15 13.47 -0.08
C SER A 57 5.20 12.60 0.62
N ASN A 58 6.29 13.18 1.11
CA ASN A 58 7.31 12.49 1.89
C ASN A 58 7.95 11.31 1.13
N VAL A 59 7.75 10.06 1.56
CA VAL A 59 8.34 8.87 0.93
C VAL A 59 7.34 8.16 0.03
N ALA A 60 7.84 7.53 -1.02
CA ALA A 60 7.08 6.51 -1.72
C ALA A 60 6.88 5.28 -0.81
N GLU A 61 5.91 4.43 -1.14
CA GLU A 61 5.55 3.31 -0.27
C GLU A 61 5.33 2.01 -1.02
N TRP A 62 5.86 0.93 -0.45
CA TRP A 62 5.57 -0.43 -0.86
C TRP A 62 4.09 -0.78 -0.69
N THR A 63 3.55 -1.51 -1.66
CA THR A 63 2.23 -2.15 -1.58
C THR A 63 2.34 -3.68 -1.68
N GLY A 64 1.27 -4.39 -1.32
CA GLY A 64 1.18 -5.85 -1.43
C GLY A 64 0.96 -6.37 -2.85
N SER A 65 0.74 -5.49 -3.83
CA SER A 65 0.38 -5.88 -5.20
C SER A 65 1.60 -6.09 -6.08
N ARG A 66 1.57 -7.13 -6.93
CA ARG A 66 2.55 -7.31 -8.00
C ARG A 66 2.34 -6.28 -9.10
N TYR A 67 3.42 -5.82 -9.71
CA TYR A 67 3.36 -4.84 -10.79
C TYR A 67 2.91 -5.51 -12.09
N LEU A 68 1.61 -5.73 -12.23
CA LEU A 68 0.99 -6.27 -13.44
C LEU A 68 0.34 -5.13 -14.26
N PRO A 69 0.32 -5.21 -15.60
CA PRO A 69 -0.45 -4.28 -16.44
C PRO A 69 -1.94 -4.31 -16.05
N TYR A 70 -2.63 -3.18 -16.14
CA TYR A 70 -4.07 -3.20 -15.98
C TYR A 70 -4.75 -3.86 -17.19
N PRO A 71 -5.99 -4.37 -17.04
CA PRO A 71 -6.74 -4.89 -18.18
C PRO A 71 -6.84 -3.84 -19.30
N GLY A 72 -6.36 -4.18 -20.50
CA GLY A 72 -6.34 -3.26 -21.64
C GLY A 72 -5.05 -2.46 -21.81
N ASP A 73 -4.15 -2.46 -20.82
CA ASP A 73 -2.84 -1.84 -20.98
C ASP A 73 -1.96 -2.64 -21.95
N PRO A 74 -1.17 -1.95 -22.78
CA PRO A 74 -0.12 -2.60 -23.56
C PRO A 74 0.88 -3.34 -22.66
N VAL A 75 1.21 -4.57 -23.06
CA VAL A 75 2.22 -5.40 -22.41
C VAL A 75 3.57 -5.06 -23.02
N PHE A 76 4.45 -4.43 -22.24
CA PHE A 76 5.76 -3.95 -22.69
C PHE A 76 6.93 -4.88 -22.33
N MET A 77 6.69 -5.87 -21.47
CA MET A 77 7.71 -6.84 -21.05
C MET A 77 7.18 -8.28 -21.12
N PRO A 78 8.05 -9.30 -21.19
CA PRO A 78 7.65 -10.69 -20.98
C PRO A 78 6.93 -10.87 -19.63
N ARG A 79 5.95 -11.79 -19.58
CA ARG A 79 5.11 -12.01 -18.39
C ARG A 79 5.92 -12.33 -17.14
N GLU A 80 7.01 -13.10 -17.27
CA GLU A 80 7.89 -13.43 -16.16
C GLU A 80 8.47 -12.19 -15.45
N ASN A 81 8.71 -11.10 -16.18
CA ASN A 81 9.31 -9.88 -15.65
C ASN A 81 8.34 -9.02 -14.84
N TYR A 82 7.04 -9.32 -14.87
CA TYR A 82 6.02 -8.63 -14.07
C TYR A 82 5.72 -9.31 -12.72
N ILE A 83 6.18 -10.55 -12.51
CA ILE A 83 5.82 -11.32 -11.31
C ILE A 83 6.73 -10.99 -10.13
N GLU A 84 7.99 -10.62 -10.39
CA GLU A 84 8.96 -10.27 -9.35
C GLU A 84 8.69 -8.91 -8.69
N PRO A 85 8.49 -7.80 -9.42
CA PRO A 85 8.35 -6.50 -8.80
C PRO A 85 7.00 -6.32 -8.07
N PHE A 86 7.05 -5.57 -6.97
CA PHE A 86 5.88 -5.02 -6.29
C PHE A 86 5.63 -3.59 -6.74
N VAL A 87 4.36 -3.18 -6.68
CA VAL A 87 3.95 -1.81 -6.96
C VAL A 87 4.38 -0.90 -5.80
N ILE A 88 4.96 0.24 -6.16
CA ILE A 88 5.24 1.38 -5.30
C ILE A 88 4.26 2.50 -5.64
N ARG A 89 3.71 3.16 -4.61
CA ARG A 89 2.78 4.30 -4.70
C ARG A 89 3.27 5.49 -3.88
N GLY A 90 2.54 6.59 -3.90
CA GLY A 90 2.71 7.70 -2.96
C GLY A 90 3.73 8.76 -3.33
N ALA A 91 4.58 8.51 -4.34
CA ALA A 91 5.48 9.54 -4.85
C ALA A 91 5.92 9.24 -6.29
N PRO A 92 6.34 10.27 -7.05
CA PRO A 92 6.90 10.07 -8.37
C PRO A 92 8.32 9.48 -8.34
N GLY A 93 8.78 8.96 -9.48
CA GLY A 93 10.08 8.27 -9.62
C GLY A 93 11.28 8.98 -8.95
N PRO A 94 11.55 10.28 -9.21
CA PRO A 94 12.68 10.99 -8.60
C PRO A 94 12.68 10.97 -7.07
N VAL A 95 11.50 11.02 -6.44
CA VAL A 95 11.37 11.05 -4.98
C VAL A 95 11.81 9.73 -4.35
N ILE A 96 11.63 8.60 -5.05
CA ILE A 96 12.11 7.27 -4.61
C ILE A 96 13.63 7.32 -4.38
N ASP A 97 14.37 8.05 -5.21
CA ASP A 97 15.82 8.30 -5.07
C ASP A 97 16.18 9.48 -4.15
N ARG A 98 15.21 10.08 -3.45
CA ARG A 98 15.34 11.37 -2.73
C ARG A 98 15.82 12.53 -3.59
N LYS A 99 15.43 12.56 -4.86
CA LYS A 99 15.67 13.69 -5.76
C LYS A 99 14.38 14.53 -5.87
N PRO A 100 14.51 15.86 -5.98
CA PRO A 100 13.33 16.72 -6.19
C PRO A 100 12.66 16.38 -7.53
N PRO A 101 11.33 16.20 -7.57
CA PRO A 101 10.61 16.07 -8.83
C PRO A 101 10.50 17.44 -9.52
N THR A 102 10.32 17.45 -10.84
CA THR A 102 9.82 18.66 -11.51
C THR A 102 8.32 18.83 -11.18
N PRO A 103 7.75 20.04 -11.28
CA PRO A 103 6.30 20.23 -11.09
C PRO A 103 5.47 19.29 -11.99
N ARG A 104 5.87 19.13 -13.26
CA ARG A 104 5.20 18.21 -14.19
C ARG A 104 5.18 16.76 -13.69
N VAL A 105 6.27 16.31 -13.08
CA VAL A 105 6.40 14.94 -12.55
C VAL A 105 5.63 14.79 -11.24
N ALA A 106 5.64 15.80 -10.37
CA ALA A 106 4.83 15.82 -9.16
C ALA A 106 3.33 15.72 -9.47
N LEU A 107 2.87 16.35 -10.56
CA LEU A 107 1.47 16.33 -10.98
C LEU A 107 0.95 14.99 -11.57
N GLN A 108 1.78 13.94 -11.63
CA GLN A 108 1.30 12.59 -11.99
C GLN A 108 0.30 12.03 -10.96
N GLY A 109 0.37 12.51 -9.71
CA GLY A 109 -0.56 12.18 -8.65
C GLY A 109 -0.42 10.76 -8.08
N PRO A 110 -1.22 10.42 -7.07
CA PRO A 110 -1.17 9.13 -6.36
C PRO A 110 -1.55 7.91 -7.22
N ARG A 111 -2.04 8.14 -8.43
CA ARG A 111 -2.30 7.11 -9.45
C ARG A 111 -1.05 6.64 -10.17
N TYR A 112 0.06 7.39 -10.05
CA TYR A 112 1.34 6.96 -10.56
C TYR A 112 1.76 5.62 -9.92
N ARG A 113 2.26 4.71 -10.75
CA ARG A 113 2.74 3.38 -10.34
C ARG A 113 4.23 3.30 -10.65
N ALA A 114 5.02 3.04 -9.63
CA ALA A 114 6.40 2.59 -9.78
C ALA A 114 6.49 1.10 -9.45
N ALA A 115 7.64 0.51 -9.79
CA ALA A 115 7.90 -0.91 -9.59
C ALA A 115 9.30 -1.10 -9.04
N ALA A 116 9.45 -2.00 -8.07
CA ALA A 116 10.75 -2.46 -7.61
C ALA A 116 10.68 -3.91 -7.13
N ARG A 117 11.81 -4.60 -7.21
CA ARG A 117 11.99 -5.93 -6.64
C ARG A 117 12.17 -5.85 -5.13
N PRO A 118 11.70 -6.84 -4.35
CA PRO A 118 11.71 -6.78 -2.89
C PRO A 118 13.13 -6.68 -2.28
N GLU A 119 14.17 -7.07 -3.01
CA GLU A 119 15.57 -6.94 -2.58
C GLU A 119 16.14 -5.54 -2.79
N GLN A 120 15.47 -4.70 -3.60
CA GLN A 120 15.93 -3.34 -3.87
C GLN A 120 15.57 -2.42 -2.71
N THR A 121 16.52 -1.59 -2.32
CA THR A 121 16.33 -0.55 -1.31
C THR A 121 16.52 0.82 -1.95
N PHE A 122 15.66 1.76 -1.57
CA PHE A 122 15.73 3.14 -2.07
C PHE A 122 15.57 4.11 -0.90
N PRO A 123 16.30 5.24 -0.90
CA PRO A 123 16.38 6.13 0.25
C PRO A 123 15.09 6.95 0.47
N GLY A 124 14.21 7.03 -0.54
CA GLY A 124 12.90 7.67 -0.48
C GLY A 124 11.74 6.66 -0.51
N LEU A 125 11.99 5.40 -0.14
CA LEU A 125 10.98 4.33 -0.12
C LEU A 125 10.78 3.80 1.31
N GLY A 126 9.54 3.89 1.78
CA GLY A 126 9.06 3.35 3.04
C GLY A 126 7.89 2.39 2.83
N PHE A 127 7.05 2.26 3.85
CA PHE A 127 5.83 1.44 3.80
C PHE A 127 4.83 1.92 4.85
N ARG A 128 3.56 1.53 4.66
CA ARG A 128 2.52 1.61 5.70
C ARG A 128 1.85 0.27 5.97
N CYS A 129 1.29 0.17 7.16
CA CYS A 129 0.48 -0.96 7.56
C CYS A 129 -0.98 -0.72 7.15
N ALA A 130 -1.63 -1.79 6.72
CA ALA A 130 -3.07 -1.85 6.54
C ALA A 130 -3.57 -3.13 7.21
N ARG A 131 -4.82 -3.10 7.64
CA ARG A 131 -5.49 -4.26 8.24
C ARG A 131 -6.90 -4.37 7.68
N SER A 132 -7.40 -5.59 7.59
CA SER A 132 -8.82 -5.81 7.30
C SER A 132 -9.69 -5.31 8.45
N ALA A 133 -10.86 -4.77 8.13
CA ALA A 133 -11.84 -4.33 9.13
C ALA A 133 -12.32 -5.48 10.03
N ARG A 134 -12.29 -6.71 9.51
CA ARG A 134 -12.56 -7.95 10.25
C ARG A 134 -11.47 -8.98 9.97
N PRO A 135 -11.18 -9.90 10.91
CA PRO A 135 -10.22 -10.96 10.67
C PRO A 135 -10.68 -11.92 9.57
N ARG A 136 -9.91 -12.03 8.48
CA ARG A 136 -10.24 -12.88 7.32
C ARG A 136 -10.26 -14.39 7.61
N PHE A 137 -9.74 -14.82 8.77
CA PHE A 137 -9.75 -16.24 9.16
C PHE A 137 -11.10 -16.70 9.73
N LEU A 138 -11.95 -15.78 10.20
CA LEU A 138 -13.29 -16.12 10.71
C LEU A 138 -14.24 -16.49 9.55
N ASP A 139 -14.08 -15.84 8.39
CA ASP A 139 -14.89 -16.13 7.20
C ASP A 139 -14.63 -17.53 6.61
N ARG A 140 -13.46 -18.11 6.89
CA ARG A 140 -13.11 -19.50 6.49
C ARG A 140 -13.76 -20.56 7.37
N LEU A 141 -14.10 -20.23 8.62
CA LEU A 141 -14.79 -21.14 9.54
C LEU A 141 -16.30 -21.18 9.31
N GLY A 142 -16.87 -20.16 8.63
CA GLY A 142 -18.31 -20.08 8.33
C GLY A 142 -18.77 -20.87 7.09
N ARG A 143 -17.86 -21.42 6.28
CA ARG A 143 -18.18 -22.26 5.10
C ARG A 143 -18.07 -23.77 5.37
N GLY A 144 -18.04 -24.16 6.64
CA GLY A 144 -18.06 -25.55 7.06
C GLY A 144 -18.97 -25.71 8.27
N THR A 145 -20.28 -25.70 8.06
CA THR A 145 -21.24 -26.22 9.05
C THR A 145 -21.12 -27.74 9.09
N GLY A 146 -20.04 -28.22 9.70
CA GLY A 146 -19.87 -29.57 10.18
C GLY A 146 -19.15 -29.47 11.52
N PRO A 147 -19.58 -30.20 12.57
CA PRO A 147 -18.92 -30.12 13.87
C PRO A 147 -17.45 -30.48 13.72
N LEU A 148 -16.57 -29.65 14.30
CA LEU A 148 -15.16 -29.95 14.45
C LEU A 148 -15.04 -31.33 15.13
N PRO A 149 -14.31 -32.31 14.57
CA PRO A 149 -14.10 -33.57 15.25
C PRO A 149 -13.41 -33.28 16.57
N SER A 150 -14.05 -33.69 17.67
CA SER A 150 -13.50 -33.58 19.01
C SER A 150 -12.13 -34.29 19.01
N ARG A 151 -11.04 -33.53 19.02
CA ARG A 151 -9.74 -34.10 19.37
C ARG A 151 -9.85 -34.57 20.82
N ARG A 152 -10.01 -35.89 21.01
CA ARG A 152 -9.73 -36.50 22.30
C ARG A 152 -8.26 -36.19 22.59
N LEU A 153 -8.01 -35.35 23.59
CA LEU A 153 -6.72 -35.29 24.24
C LEU A 153 -6.46 -36.68 24.80
N ASN A 154 -5.53 -37.42 24.20
CA ASN A 154 -4.99 -38.63 24.81
C ASN A 154 -4.33 -38.21 26.12
N ARG A 155 -5.00 -38.45 27.24
CA ARG A 155 -4.35 -38.48 28.55
C ARG A 155 -3.37 -39.66 28.55
N PRO A 156 -2.11 -39.47 28.96
CA PRO A 156 -1.23 -40.61 29.21
C PRO A 156 -1.79 -41.45 30.37
N PRO A 157 -1.51 -42.77 30.40
CA PRO A 157 -1.95 -43.62 31.50
C PRO A 157 -1.29 -43.17 32.80
N ALA A 158 -2.06 -43.22 33.89
CA ALA A 158 -1.54 -42.98 35.23
C ALA A 158 -0.55 -44.10 35.59
N GLU A 159 0.66 -43.72 35.97
CA GLU A 159 1.67 -44.61 36.53
C GLU A 159 1.22 -44.99 37.95
N GLU A 160 0.81 -46.25 38.13
CA GLU A 160 0.49 -46.80 39.44
C GLU A 160 1.78 -47.01 40.23
N ALA A 161 1.82 -46.40 41.41
CA ALA A 161 2.87 -46.56 42.40
C ALA A 161 3.02 -48.04 42.83
N ARG A 162 4.27 -48.50 42.85
CA ARG A 162 4.77 -49.54 43.75
C ARG A 162 6.15 -49.17 44.23
#